data_AF-A0A6J4D0X0-F1
#
_entry.id   AF-A0A6J4D0X0-F1
#
_cell.length_a   1.000
_cell.length_b   1.000
_cell.length_c   1.000
_cell.angle_alpha   90.00
_cell.angle_beta   90.00
_cell.angle_gamma   90.00
#
_symmetry.space_group_name_H-M   'P 1'
#
loop_
_entity.id
_entity.type
_entity.pdbx_description
1 polymer ?
#
loop_
_entity_poly.entity_id
_entity_poly.type
_entity_poly.pdbx_seq_one_letter_code
_entity_poly.pdbx_strand_id
1 'polypeptide(L)'
;MKLLHAVVVSGALCVGLNAQTIGLNAFPEYEPKPDHEMLDLAGKVSAKKLLEYLTEMRMRYNKMDDKEKAEFLKHFQDTLAKNIAKLKPAQLQKRLATIKKALETRAQKLDLLRKEVDEEFEYISFWRKSLDAGTFEQDLHKYGFVLPVKPVKE
;
A
#
# COMPACT_ATOMS: atom_id res chain seq x y z
N MET A 1 27.55 -32.01 -19.68
CA MET A 1 26.50 -31.77 -18.66
C MET A 1 25.40 -30.94 -19.28
N LYS A 2 24.17 -31.46 -19.34
CA LYS A 2 23.01 -30.75 -19.90
C LYS A 2 22.37 -29.95 -18.77
N LEU A 3 22.38 -28.62 -18.87
CA LEU A 3 21.64 -27.73 -17.96
C LEU A 3 20.14 -27.99 -18.14
N LEU A 4 19.56 -28.77 -17.23
CA LEU A 4 18.12 -28.89 -17.11
C LEU A 4 17.61 -27.62 -16.43
N HIS A 5 16.89 -26.83 -17.22
CA HIS A 5 16.19 -25.64 -16.79
C HIS A 5 15.21 -26.03 -15.70
N ALA A 6 15.51 -25.67 -14.46
CA ALA A 6 14.56 -25.71 -13.37
C ALA A 6 13.52 -24.62 -13.67
N VAL A 7 12.41 -25.01 -14.27
CA VAL A 7 11.19 -24.22 -14.26
C VAL A 7 10.73 -24.21 -12.82
N VAL A 8 11.16 -23.19 -12.08
CA VAL A 8 10.60 -22.86 -10.77
C VAL A 8 9.16 -22.48 -11.04
N VAL A 9 8.25 -23.43 -10.83
CA VAL A 9 6.83 -23.14 -10.74
C VAL A 9 6.61 -22.46 -9.39
N SER A 10 7.00 -21.18 -9.31
CA SER A 10 6.62 -20.24 -8.24
C SER A 10 5.13 -19.86 -8.39
N GLY A 11 4.28 -20.86 -8.64
CA GLY A 11 2.94 -20.68 -9.20
C GLY A 11 1.86 -20.25 -8.21
N ALA A 12 2.19 -19.82 -6.98
CA ALA A 12 1.17 -19.47 -5.99
C ALA A 12 1.44 -18.22 -5.12
N LEU A 13 2.63 -17.60 -5.15
CA LEU A 13 2.93 -16.41 -4.32
C LEU A 13 3.41 -15.19 -5.13
N CYS A 14 3.42 -15.30 -6.46
CA CYS A 14 3.45 -14.14 -7.36
C CYS A 14 2.02 -13.62 -7.67
N VAL A 15 1.05 -13.80 -6.75
CA VAL A 15 -0.12 -12.92 -6.73
C VAL A 15 0.43 -11.55 -6.35
N GLY A 16 0.53 -10.70 -7.36
CA GLY A 16 1.33 -9.49 -7.34
C GLY A 16 1.29 -8.76 -5.99
N LEU A 17 2.48 -8.46 -5.49
CA LEU A 17 2.78 -7.12 -5.02
C LEU A 17 2.80 -6.17 -6.23
N ASN A 18 1.75 -6.18 -7.06
CA ASN A 18 1.47 -5.06 -7.93
C ASN A 18 1.27 -3.88 -6.97
N ALA A 19 1.81 -2.69 -7.28
CA ALA A 19 1.65 -1.51 -6.43
C ALA A 19 0.18 -1.16 -6.07
N GLN A 20 -0.79 -1.84 -6.71
CA GLN A 20 -2.20 -1.92 -6.38
C GLN A 20 -2.51 -2.64 -5.04
N THR A 21 -1.77 -3.68 -4.63
CA THR A 21 -1.97 -4.40 -3.34
C THR A 21 -1.30 -3.71 -2.15
N ILE A 22 -0.18 -2.99 -2.37
CA ILE A 22 0.49 -2.19 -1.31
C ILE A 22 -0.23 -0.83 -1.09
N GLY A 23 -1.21 -0.47 -1.93
CA GLY A 23 -1.88 0.83 -1.86
C GLY A 23 -0.93 2.02 -2.10
N LEU A 24 0.25 1.77 -2.69
CA LEU A 24 1.17 2.81 -3.15
C LEU A 24 0.74 3.38 -4.51
N ASN A 25 -0.01 2.60 -5.31
CA ASN A 25 -0.88 3.12 -6.35
C ASN A 25 -2.31 3.21 -5.79
N ALA A 26 -2.50 4.20 -4.94
CA ALA A 26 -3.79 4.56 -4.39
C ALA A 26 -4.73 5.08 -5.51
N PHE A 27 -5.44 4.15 -6.13
CA PHE A 27 -6.82 4.26 -6.64
C PHE A 27 -7.03 4.54 -8.16
N PRO A 28 -7.45 3.53 -8.95
CA PRO A 28 -7.78 3.68 -10.38
C PRO A 28 -9.10 4.42 -10.67
N GLU A 29 -9.88 4.81 -9.66
CA GLU A 29 -11.16 5.53 -9.82
C GLU A 29 -11.04 7.06 -9.67
N TYR A 30 -9.81 7.59 -9.52
CA TYR A 30 -9.61 9.02 -9.41
C TYR A 30 -9.32 9.62 -10.79
N GLU A 31 -10.34 10.16 -11.47
CA GLU A 31 -10.10 11.04 -12.61
C GLU A 31 -9.28 12.25 -12.13
N PRO A 32 -8.10 12.52 -12.71
CA PRO A 32 -7.22 13.58 -12.24
C PRO A 32 -7.89 14.94 -12.44
N LYS A 33 -8.45 15.49 -11.37
CA LYS A 33 -8.95 16.87 -11.37
C LYS A 33 -7.78 17.88 -11.33
N PRO A 34 -7.95 19.08 -11.91
CA PRO A 34 -7.02 20.19 -11.73
C PRO A 34 -6.81 20.56 -10.25
N ASP A 35 -5.65 21.11 -9.90
CA ASP A 35 -5.29 21.41 -8.50
C ASP A 35 -6.30 22.33 -7.79
N HIS A 36 -6.87 23.30 -8.50
CA HIS A 36 -7.90 24.19 -7.94
C HIS A 36 -9.20 23.43 -7.60
N GLU A 37 -9.63 22.51 -8.45
CA GLU A 37 -10.81 21.68 -8.18
C GLU A 37 -10.57 20.71 -7.02
N MET A 38 -9.35 20.23 -6.86
CA MET A 38 -8.96 19.42 -5.71
C MET A 38 -9.11 20.22 -4.42
N LEU A 39 -8.52 21.42 -4.38
CA LEU A 39 -8.54 22.29 -3.21
C LEU A 39 -9.97 22.64 -2.77
N ASP A 40 -10.89 22.84 -3.72
CA ASP A 40 -12.30 23.16 -3.47
C ASP A 40 -13.11 22.03 -2.78
N LEU A 41 -12.56 20.81 -2.78
CA LEU A 41 -13.13 19.66 -2.07
C LEU A 41 -12.71 19.60 -0.59
N ALA A 42 -11.78 20.45 -0.14
CA ALA A 42 -11.35 20.50 1.25
C ALA A 42 -12.56 20.71 2.18
N GLY A 43 -12.77 19.79 3.14
CA GLY A 43 -13.95 19.87 4.00
C GLY A 43 -15.28 19.53 3.31
N LYS A 44 -15.29 18.93 2.11
CA LYS A 44 -16.49 18.35 1.47
C LYS A 44 -16.37 16.85 1.18
N VAL A 45 -15.14 16.33 1.10
CA VAL A 45 -14.90 14.89 0.89
C VAL A 45 -15.56 14.05 1.98
N SER A 46 -16.17 12.94 1.57
CA SER A 46 -16.76 11.96 2.48
C SER A 46 -15.66 11.34 3.36
N ALA A 47 -15.99 11.01 4.60
CA ALA A 47 -15.00 10.46 5.52
C ALA A 47 -14.34 9.16 5.02
N LYS A 48 -15.05 8.35 4.21
CA LYS A 48 -14.50 7.14 3.58
C LYS A 48 -13.40 7.45 2.56
N LYS A 49 -13.56 8.53 1.77
CA LYS A 49 -12.61 8.94 0.71
C LYS A 49 -11.58 9.98 1.18
N LEU A 50 -11.65 10.41 2.44
CA LEU A 50 -10.80 11.48 2.96
C LEU A 50 -9.31 11.13 2.87
N LEU A 51 -8.96 9.87 3.15
CA LEU A 51 -7.56 9.44 3.14
C LEU A 51 -6.97 9.40 1.74
N GLU A 52 -7.79 9.03 0.75
CA GLU A 52 -7.43 9.07 -0.67
C GLU A 52 -7.17 10.52 -1.07
N TYR A 53 -8.13 11.41 -0.79
CA TYR A 53 -7.99 12.85 -1.03
C TYR A 53 -6.72 13.44 -0.40
N LEU A 54 -6.47 13.18 0.89
CA LEU A 54 -5.28 13.72 1.57
C LEU A 54 -3.97 13.18 1.01
N THR A 55 -3.95 11.93 0.54
CA THR A 55 -2.78 11.34 -0.14
C THR A 55 -2.50 12.10 -1.44
N GLU A 56 -3.54 12.39 -2.22
CA GLU A 56 -3.36 13.05 -3.53
C GLU A 56 -2.94 14.50 -3.35
N MET A 57 -3.52 15.18 -2.34
CA MET A 57 -3.10 16.53 -1.96
C MET A 57 -1.64 16.56 -1.52
N ARG A 58 -1.18 15.57 -0.75
CA ARG A 58 0.23 15.46 -0.36
C ARG A 58 1.15 15.20 -1.56
N MET A 59 0.75 14.32 -2.48
CA MET A 59 1.54 14.04 -3.68
C MET A 59 1.68 15.26 -4.58
N ARG A 60 0.61 16.05 -4.74
CA ARG A 60 0.63 17.32 -5.49
C ARG A 60 1.52 18.35 -4.79
N TYR A 61 1.31 18.55 -3.49
CA TYR A 61 2.12 19.45 -2.67
C TYR A 61 3.63 19.15 -2.74
N ASN A 62 4.02 17.88 -2.74
CA ASN A 62 5.43 17.48 -2.80
C ASN A 62 6.13 17.81 -4.13
N LYS A 63 5.37 18.04 -5.20
CA LYS A 63 5.89 18.38 -6.53
C LYS A 63 6.04 19.89 -6.76
N MET A 64 5.50 20.71 -5.85
CA MET A 64 5.47 22.17 -5.94
C MET A 64 6.75 22.80 -5.41
N ASP A 65 7.08 23.98 -5.93
CA ASP A 65 8.11 24.85 -5.36
C ASP A 65 7.64 25.50 -4.04
N ASP A 66 8.53 26.20 -3.33
CA ASP A 66 8.21 26.75 -2.01
C ASP A 66 7.13 27.85 -2.05
N LYS A 67 7.04 28.61 -3.15
CA LYS A 67 6.02 29.64 -3.31
C LYS A 67 4.67 29.00 -3.58
N GLU A 68 4.61 28.06 -4.51
CA GLU A 68 3.43 27.27 -4.85
C GLU A 68 2.89 26.51 -3.64
N LYS A 69 3.77 25.93 -2.82
CA LYS A 69 3.41 25.26 -1.56
C LYS A 69 2.70 26.19 -0.58
N ALA A 70 3.22 27.41 -0.41
CA ALA A 70 2.63 28.39 0.49
C ALA A 70 1.22 28.81 0.01
N GLU A 71 1.06 29.07 -1.28
CA GLU A 71 -0.23 29.41 -1.88
C GLU A 71 -1.24 28.25 -1.79
N PHE A 72 -0.78 27.03 -2.07
CA PHE A 72 -1.58 25.81 -1.97
C PHE A 72 -2.08 25.56 -0.54
N LEU A 73 -1.20 25.66 0.46
CA LEU A 73 -1.59 25.48 1.86
C LEU A 73 -2.60 26.53 2.31
N LYS A 74 -2.38 27.80 1.92
CA LYS A 74 -3.30 28.88 2.24
C LYS A 74 -4.69 28.60 1.66
N HIS A 75 -4.79 28.31 0.36
CA HIS A 75 -6.08 28.02 -0.29
C HIS A 75 -6.77 26.81 0.34
N PHE A 76 -6.01 25.75 0.63
CA PHE A 76 -6.53 24.56 1.30
C PHE A 76 -7.12 24.88 2.66
N GLN A 77 -6.39 25.63 3.49
CA GLN A 77 -6.82 26.02 4.84
C GLN A 77 -8.05 26.93 4.81
N ASP A 78 -8.05 27.95 3.94
CA ASP A 78 -9.17 28.88 3.78
C ASP A 78 -10.44 28.14 3.35
N THR A 79 -10.31 27.24 2.38
CA THR A 79 -11.43 26.44 1.88
C THR A 79 -11.94 25.45 2.93
N LEU A 80 -11.03 24.80 3.64
CA LEU A 80 -11.37 23.89 4.73
C LEU A 80 -12.14 24.62 5.83
N ALA A 81 -11.63 25.76 6.28
CA ALA A 81 -12.27 26.60 7.30
C ALA A 81 -13.67 27.06 6.85
N LYS A 82 -13.78 27.56 5.62
CA LYS A 82 -15.06 27.99 5.03
C LYS A 82 -16.08 26.86 4.96
N ASN A 83 -15.66 25.64 4.63
CA ASN A 83 -16.57 24.50 4.51
C ASN A 83 -16.91 23.88 5.87
N ILE A 84 -15.99 23.87 6.83
CA ILE A 84 -16.26 23.43 8.20
C ILE A 84 -17.20 24.41 8.92
N ALA A 85 -17.04 25.72 8.72
CA ALA A 85 -17.88 26.74 9.34
C ALA A 85 -19.38 26.62 8.95
N LYS A 86 -19.68 25.97 7.83
CA LYS A 86 -21.07 25.70 7.39
C LYS A 86 -21.72 24.53 8.13
N LEU A 87 -20.95 23.75 8.89
CA LEU A 87 -21.44 22.58 9.61
C LEU A 87 -21.91 22.97 11.01
N LYS A 88 -23.06 22.43 11.44
CA LYS A 88 -23.46 22.49 12.85
C LYS A 88 -22.48 21.69 13.71
N PRO A 89 -22.28 22.04 15.00
CA PRO A 89 -21.36 21.32 15.89
C PRO A 89 -21.56 19.80 15.90
N ALA A 90 -22.81 19.32 15.97
CA ALA A 90 -23.13 17.89 15.94
C ALA A 90 -22.75 17.21 14.61
N GLN A 91 -22.90 17.91 13.47
CA GLN A 91 -22.50 17.40 12.16
C GLN A 91 -20.97 17.29 12.05
N LEU A 92 -20.26 18.29 12.56
CA LEU A 92 -18.81 18.28 12.63
C LEU A 92 -18.29 17.13 13.51
N GLN A 93 -18.86 16.95 14.70
CA GLN A 93 -18.49 15.84 15.59
C GLN A 93 -18.72 14.47 14.94
N LYS A 94 -19.89 14.25 14.32
CA LYS A 94 -20.18 13.00 13.60
C LYS A 94 -19.18 12.74 12.48
N ARG A 95 -18.81 13.79 11.74
CA ARG A 95 -17.80 13.71 10.69
C ARG A 95 -16.43 13.33 11.26
N LEU A 96 -15.97 14.02 12.30
CA LEU A 96 -14.68 13.74 12.95
C LEU A 96 -14.61 12.31 13.50
N ALA A 97 -15.69 11.82 14.13
CA ALA A 97 -15.77 10.44 14.58
C ALA A 97 -15.66 9.43 13.42
N THR A 98 -16.29 9.71 12.29
CA THR A 98 -16.20 8.85 11.10
C THR A 98 -14.80 8.86 10.50
N ILE A 99 -14.15 10.03 10.47
CA ILE A 99 -12.75 10.17 10.03
C ILE A 99 -11.81 9.38 10.94
N LYS A 100 -11.97 9.52 12.27
CA LYS A 100 -11.18 8.78 13.26
C LYS A 100 -11.28 7.27 13.04
N LYS A 101 -12.49 6.74 12.89
CA LYS A 101 -12.71 5.31 12.62
C LYS A 101 -12.06 4.85 11.31
N ALA A 102 -12.14 5.67 10.25
CA ALA A 102 -11.50 5.36 8.97
C ALA A 102 -9.97 5.32 9.08
N LEU A 103 -9.37 6.25 9.84
CA LEU A 103 -7.94 6.26 10.13
C LEU A 103 -7.49 5.04 10.92
N GLU A 104 -8.20 4.69 11.99
CA GLU A 104 -7.92 3.49 12.80
C GLU A 104 -8.00 2.22 11.96
N THR A 105 -9.03 2.10 11.12
CA THR A 105 -9.19 0.96 10.20
C THR A 105 -8.02 0.86 9.22
N ARG A 106 -7.57 1.98 8.65
CA ARG A 106 -6.41 1.97 7.73
C ARG A 106 -5.11 1.62 8.46
N ALA A 107 -4.90 2.15 9.65
CA ALA A 107 -3.72 1.85 10.45
C ALA A 107 -3.62 0.34 10.77
N GLN A 108 -4.73 -0.30 11.16
CA GLN A 108 -4.79 -1.74 11.38
C GLN A 108 -4.44 -2.55 10.13
N LYS A 109 -4.95 -2.15 8.96
CA LYS A 109 -4.62 -2.80 7.69
C LYS A 109 -3.14 -2.67 7.32
N LEU A 110 -2.56 -1.49 7.55
CA LEU A 110 -1.12 -1.27 7.30
C LEU A 110 -0.24 -2.08 8.26
N ASP A 111 -0.66 -2.26 9.51
CA ASP A 111 0.04 -3.11 10.47
C ASP A 111 0.02 -4.58 10.04
N LEU A 112 -1.12 -5.06 9.51
CA LEU A 112 -1.22 -6.40 8.96
C LEU A 112 -0.32 -6.59 7.73
N LEU A 113 -0.40 -5.67 6.76
CA LEU A 113 0.48 -5.67 5.58
C LEU A 113 1.96 -5.65 5.95
N ARG A 114 2.33 -4.89 6.98
CA ARG A 114 3.71 -4.87 7.48
C ARG A 114 4.15 -6.24 7.98
N LYS A 115 3.31 -6.92 8.77
CA LYS A 115 3.61 -8.27 9.26
C LYS A 115 3.76 -9.27 8.12
N GLU A 116 2.86 -9.24 7.14
CA GLU A 116 2.93 -10.10 5.95
C GLU A 116 4.23 -9.88 5.17
N VAL A 117 4.66 -8.62 5.01
CA VAL A 117 5.94 -8.28 4.37
C VAL A 117 7.14 -8.74 5.19
N ASP A 118 7.11 -8.55 6.52
CA ASP A 118 8.17 -8.99 7.42
C ASP A 118 8.31 -10.53 7.39
N GLU A 119 7.20 -11.28 7.40
CA GLU A 119 7.17 -12.74 7.27
C GLU A 119 7.75 -13.21 5.91
N GLU A 120 7.40 -12.53 4.82
CA GLU A 120 7.96 -12.85 3.49
C GLU A 120 9.47 -12.60 3.43
N PHE A 121 9.95 -11.50 4.02
CA PHE A 121 11.39 -11.24 4.12
C PHE A 121 12.12 -12.31 4.94
N GLU A 122 11.53 -12.77 6.05
CA GLU A 122 12.08 -13.86 6.85
C GLU A 122 12.14 -15.17 6.06
N TYR A 123 11.08 -15.50 5.33
CA TYR A 123 11.02 -16.68 4.46
C TYR A 123 12.09 -16.65 3.36
N ILE A 124 12.21 -15.55 2.62
CA ILE A 124 13.23 -15.37 1.58
C ILE A 124 14.64 -15.43 2.19
N SER A 125 14.85 -14.77 3.33
CA SER A 125 16.13 -14.77 4.04
C SER A 125 16.53 -16.17 4.48
N PHE A 126 15.59 -16.98 4.96
CA PHE A 126 15.84 -18.38 5.32
C PHE A 126 16.36 -19.19 4.13
N TRP A 127 15.67 -19.15 2.98
CA TRP A 127 16.09 -19.91 1.80
C TRP A 127 17.41 -19.43 1.21
N ARG A 128 17.67 -18.12 1.25
CA ARG A 128 18.96 -17.58 0.85
C ARG A 128 20.09 -18.13 1.73
N LYS A 129 19.91 -18.16 3.06
CA LYS A 129 20.91 -18.75 3.97
C LYS A 129 21.13 -20.23 3.71
N SER A 130 20.06 -20.97 3.42
CA SER A 130 20.12 -22.40 3.08
C SER A 130 20.90 -22.65 1.77
N LEU A 131 20.72 -21.79 0.77
CA LEU A 131 21.52 -21.81 -0.46
C LEU A 131 22.99 -21.48 -0.20
N ASP A 132 23.27 -20.40 0.54
CA ASP A 132 24.64 -19.97 0.87
C ASP A 132 25.39 -21.03 1.71
N ALA A 133 24.68 -21.82 2.51
CA ALA A 133 25.21 -22.92 3.30
C ALA A 133 25.31 -24.26 2.54
N GLY A 134 24.77 -24.35 1.33
CA GLY A 134 24.71 -25.60 0.55
C GLY A 134 23.74 -26.66 1.12
N THR A 135 22.82 -26.29 2.01
CA THR A 135 21.84 -27.20 2.64
C THR A 135 20.48 -27.19 1.97
N PHE A 136 20.32 -26.44 0.87
CA PHE A 136 19.04 -26.20 0.20
C PHE A 136 18.20 -27.45 -0.08
N GLU A 137 18.77 -28.50 -0.68
CA GLU A 137 18.02 -29.72 -0.97
C GLU A 137 17.57 -30.46 0.31
N GLN A 138 18.42 -30.49 1.34
CA GLN A 138 18.09 -31.09 2.63
C GLN A 138 16.97 -30.31 3.33
N ASP A 139 17.03 -28.99 3.31
CA ASP A 139 16.01 -28.12 3.89
C ASP A 139 14.69 -28.24 3.11
N LEU A 140 14.71 -28.32 1.77
CA LEU A 140 13.49 -28.60 0.99
C LEU A 140 12.81 -29.89 1.45
N HIS A 141 13.55 -30.99 1.56
CA HIS A 141 13.01 -32.26 2.06
C HIS A 141 12.49 -32.16 3.50
N LYS A 142 13.25 -31.52 4.39
CA LYS A 142 12.90 -31.34 5.81
C LYS A 142 11.60 -30.54 5.99
N TYR A 143 11.39 -29.51 5.18
CA TYR A 143 10.22 -28.64 5.24
C TYR A 143 9.09 -29.09 4.28
N GLY A 144 9.13 -30.33 3.78
CA GLY A 144 8.03 -30.96 3.04
C GLY A 144 7.94 -30.62 1.56
N PHE A 145 8.93 -29.92 1.01
CA PHE A 145 9.07 -29.69 -0.43
C PHE A 145 9.79 -30.88 -1.07
N VAL A 146 9.07 -32.00 -1.22
CA VAL A 146 9.62 -33.21 -1.82
C VAL A 146 9.67 -33.06 -3.34
N LEU A 147 10.88 -33.00 -3.91
CA LEU A 147 11.06 -33.04 -5.36
C LEU A 147 10.53 -34.37 -5.91
N PRO A 148 9.80 -34.37 -7.04
CA PRO A 148 9.37 -35.62 -7.66
C PRO A 148 10.61 -36.42 -8.06
N VAL A 149 10.79 -37.59 -7.44
CA VAL A 149 11.84 -38.54 -7.78
C VAL A 149 11.60 -38.95 -9.22
N LYS A 150 12.41 -38.43 -10.17
CA LYS A 150 12.36 -38.95 -11.54
C LYS A 150 12.83 -40.41 -11.48
N PRO A 151 12.08 -41.35 -12.08
CA PRO A 151 12.57 -42.72 -12.20
C PRO A 151 13.87 -42.70 -13.00
N VAL A 152 14.93 -43.21 -12.39
CA VAL A 152 16.17 -43.56 -13.09
C VAL A 152 15.76 -44.66 -14.08
N LYS A 153 15.70 -44.31 -15.37
CA LYS A 153 15.68 -45.35 -16.41
C LYS A 153 17.10 -45.89 -16.48
N GLU A 154 17.22 -47.17 -16.12
CA GLU A 154 18.43 -48.00 -16.25
C GLU A 154 19.01 -47.97 -17.67
#